data_AF-A0A819GI55-F1
#
_entry.id   AF-A0A819GI55-F1
#
_cell.length_a   1.000
_cell.length_b   1.000
_cell.length_c   1.000
_cell.angle_alpha   90.00
_cell.angle_beta   90.00
_cell.angle_gamma   90.00
#
_symmetry.space_group_name_H-M   'P 1'
#
loop_
_entity.id
_entity.type
_entity.pdbx_description
1 polymer ?
#
loop_
_entity_poly.entity_id
_entity_poly.type
_entity_poly.pdbx_seq_one_letter_code
_entity_poly.pdbx_strand_id
1 'polypeptide(L)'
;MHRPYQSENNQPITTSKNLINTKTSSSTTSESLTVHDRQHNDETKAEILYRNILSYCRKENTHFVDDQFPPIDRSIGQMDSLDNHRLTWLRICQITPSLHSDRRLNWSVYSSPKPSDIQQGALGDCWLMA
;
A
#
# COMPACT_ATOMS: atom_id res chain seq x y z
N MET A 1 -5.70 -25.81 -12.76
CA MET A 1 -4.72 -25.36 -13.78
C MET A 1 -4.23 -23.98 -13.37
N HIS A 2 -3.03 -23.88 -12.81
CA HIS A 2 -2.38 -22.59 -12.52
C HIS A 2 -1.46 -22.24 -13.68
N ARG A 3 -1.66 -21.08 -14.31
CA ARG A 3 -0.66 -20.53 -15.23
C ARG A 3 0.38 -19.78 -14.41
N PRO A 4 1.68 -20.04 -14.61
CA PRO A 4 2.72 -19.17 -14.09
C PRO A 4 2.65 -17.81 -14.78
N TYR A 5 2.90 -16.75 -14.01
CA TYR A 5 3.02 -15.39 -14.53
C TYR A 5 4.25 -15.32 -15.43
N GLN A 6 4.02 -15.34 -16.75
CA GLN A 6 5.05 -15.13 -17.76
C GLN A 6 5.24 -13.62 -17.94
N SER A 7 6.46 -13.16 -17.73
CA SER A 7 6.88 -11.79 -18.01
C SER A 7 7.07 -11.60 -19.51
N GLU A 8 5.98 -11.36 -20.26
CA GLU A 8 6.09 -10.91 -21.63
C GLU A 8 5.27 -9.64 -21.84
N ASN A 9 6.02 -8.54 -22.04
CA ASN A 9 5.69 -7.38 -22.86
C ASN A 9 4.36 -6.64 -22.62
N ASN A 10 4.07 -6.28 -21.38
CA ASN A 10 3.23 -5.11 -21.11
C ASN A 10 4.07 -4.01 -20.49
N GLN A 11 4.25 -2.93 -21.25
CA GLN A 11 4.88 -1.70 -20.78
C GLN A 11 4.18 -1.26 -19.47
N PRO A 12 4.91 -1.11 -18.35
CA PRO A 12 4.33 -0.59 -17.12
C PRO A 12 3.86 0.83 -17.41
N ILE A 13 2.58 1.11 -17.14
CA ILE A 13 2.08 2.49 -17.20
C ILE A 13 2.70 3.21 -16.01
N THR A 14 3.82 3.83 -16.33
CA THR A 14 4.53 4.81 -15.52
C THR A 14 3.53 5.76 -14.86
N THR A 15 3.73 6.04 -13.57
CA THR A 15 3.36 7.33 -13.01
C THR A 15 3.96 8.41 -13.91
N SER A 16 3.16 8.91 -14.85
CA SER A 16 3.52 10.00 -15.72
C SER A 16 3.78 11.21 -14.83
N LYS A 17 5.07 11.43 -14.57
CA LYS A 17 5.64 12.72 -14.18
C LYS A 17 5.29 13.72 -15.29
N ASN A 18 4.10 14.30 -15.28
CA ASN A 18 3.75 15.50 -16.06
C ASN A 18 2.38 16.08 -15.63
N LEU A 19 2.41 16.79 -14.52
CA LEU A 19 1.63 18.00 -14.24
C LEU A 19 2.36 18.59 -13.01
N ILE A 20 3.32 19.51 -13.10
CA ILE A 20 3.33 20.84 -13.71
C ILE A 20 4.82 21.22 -13.86
N ASN A 21 5.27 21.64 -15.04
CA ASN A 21 6.53 22.36 -15.18
C ASN A 21 6.29 23.68 -15.91
N THR A 22 6.10 24.75 -15.16
CA THR A 22 6.35 26.12 -15.62
C THR A 22 7.50 26.67 -14.78
N LYS A 23 8.66 26.84 -15.43
CA LYS A 23 9.79 27.57 -14.85
C LYS A 23 9.39 29.02 -14.60
N THR A 24 9.51 29.46 -13.35
CA THR A 24 10.02 30.81 -13.06
C THR A 24 10.86 30.71 -11.80
N SER A 25 12.17 30.89 -11.96
CA SER A 25 13.11 31.16 -10.89
C SER A 25 12.80 32.53 -10.29
N SER A 26 12.08 32.55 -9.17
CA SER A 26 12.07 33.67 -8.23
C SER A 26 12.42 33.12 -6.85
N SER A 27 13.41 33.75 -6.21
CA SER A 27 13.79 33.49 -4.83
C SER A 27 12.66 33.95 -3.90
N THR A 28 11.65 33.11 -3.72
CA THR A 28 10.66 33.33 -2.67
C THR A 28 11.15 32.64 -1.41
N THR A 29 11.46 33.43 -0.39
CA THR A 29 11.58 32.98 1.00
C THR A 29 10.50 31.95 1.30
N SER A 30 10.90 30.72 1.64
CA SER A 30 9.97 29.69 2.06
C SER A 30 9.33 30.11 3.37
N GLU A 31 8.12 30.67 3.32
CA GLU A 31 7.29 30.79 4.51
C GLU A 31 7.08 29.40 5.09
N SER A 32 7.30 29.27 6.39
CA SER A 32 7.04 28.03 7.10
C SER A 32 5.53 27.82 7.15
N LEU A 33 5.05 26.80 6.43
CA LEU A 33 3.68 26.30 6.60
C LEU A 33 3.51 25.77 8.02
N THR A 34 2.31 25.94 8.59
CA THR A 34 2.00 25.34 9.88
C THR A 34 1.85 23.81 9.73
N VAL A 35 1.98 23.08 10.84
CA VAL A 35 1.75 21.61 10.84
C VAL A 35 0.31 21.29 10.41
N HIS A 36 -0.65 22.10 10.84
CA HIS A 36 -2.06 21.94 10.48
C HIS A 36 -2.28 22.14 8.98
N ASP A 37 -1.71 23.19 8.39
CA ASP A 37 -1.84 23.44 6.94
C ASP A 37 -1.18 22.32 6.14
N ARG A 38 -0.03 21.81 6.60
CA ARG A 38 0.64 20.66 5.98
C ARG A 38 -0.24 19.42 6.02
N GLN A 39 -0.80 19.10 7.17
CA GLN A 39 -1.71 17.96 7.32
C GLN A 39 -2.91 18.08 6.38
N HIS A 40 -3.59 19.23 6.37
CA HIS A 40 -4.73 19.47 5.49
C HIS A 40 -4.39 19.29 4.00
N ASN A 41 -3.23 19.82 3.58
CA ASN A 41 -2.75 19.68 2.22
C ASN A 41 -2.43 18.23 1.86
N ASP A 42 -1.81 17.48 2.78
CA ASP A 42 -1.45 16.07 2.56
C ASP A 42 -2.70 15.18 2.52
N GLU A 43 -3.69 15.42 3.38
CA GLU A 43 -5.00 14.76 3.37
C GLU A 43 -5.75 15.03 2.05
N THR A 44 -5.77 16.28 1.60
CA THR A 44 -6.44 16.68 0.35
C THR A 44 -5.82 15.98 -0.87
N LYS A 45 -4.48 15.94 -0.94
CA LYS A 45 -3.76 15.23 -2.00
C LYS A 45 -4.01 13.73 -1.94
N ALA A 46 -4.03 13.15 -0.75
CA ALA A 46 -4.31 11.73 -0.55
C ALA A 46 -5.73 11.36 -1.02
N GLU A 47 -6.73 12.19 -0.71
CA GLU A 47 -8.11 11.97 -1.16
C GLU A 47 -8.23 12.00 -2.69
N ILE A 48 -7.62 12.98 -3.35
CA ILE A 48 -7.62 13.07 -4.82
C ILE A 48 -6.97 11.83 -5.44
N LEU A 49 -5.81 11.43 -4.93
CA LEU A 49 -5.08 10.25 -5.40
C LEU A 49 -5.92 8.98 -5.22
N TYR A 50 -6.52 8.81 -4.05
CA TYR A 50 -7.38 7.67 -3.73
C TYR A 50 -8.55 7.54 -4.70
N ARG A 51 -9.26 8.65 -5.00
CA ARG A 51 -10.37 8.65 -5.95
C ARG A 51 -9.93 8.27 -7.36
N ASN A 52 -8.78 8.77 -7.80
CA ASN A 52 -8.22 8.44 -9.11
C ASN A 52 -7.89 6.94 -9.21
N ILE A 53 -7.23 6.38 -8.19
CA ILE A 53 -6.91 4.95 -8.11
C ILE A 53 -8.19 4.10 -8.19
N LEU A 54 -9.22 4.44 -7.41
CA LEU A 54 -10.48 3.71 -7.41
C LEU A 54 -11.19 3.75 -8.76
N SER A 55 -11.26 4.94 -9.37
CA SER A 55 -11.88 5.13 -10.69
C SER A 55 -11.21 4.27 -11.74
N TYR A 56 -9.88 4.32 -11.81
CA TYR A 56 -9.09 3.53 -12.76
C TYR A 56 -9.26 2.02 -12.54
N CYS A 57 -9.05 1.54 -11.31
CA CYS A 57 -9.10 0.09 -11.03
C CYS A 57 -10.48 -0.51 -11.32
N ARG A 58 -11.56 0.23 -11.02
CA ARG A 58 -12.93 -0.19 -11.35
C ARG A 58 -13.16 -0.24 -12.86
N LYS A 59 -12.70 0.78 -13.59
CA LYS A 59 -12.85 0.85 -15.05
C LYS A 59 -12.12 -0.31 -15.75
N GLU A 60 -10.88 -0.57 -15.34
CA GLU A 60 -10.03 -1.59 -15.97
C GLU A 60 -10.24 -3.00 -15.37
N ASN A 61 -11.17 -3.14 -14.41
CA ASN A 61 -11.42 -4.39 -13.68
C ASN A 61 -10.13 -5.06 -13.16
N THR A 62 -9.24 -4.25 -12.62
CA THR A 62 -7.94 -4.68 -12.10
C THR A 62 -7.81 -4.30 -10.64
N HIS A 63 -6.86 -4.93 -9.95
CA HIS A 63 -6.53 -4.56 -8.59
C HIS A 63 -5.34 -3.60 -8.56
N PHE A 64 -5.38 -2.63 -7.65
CA PHE A 64 -4.28 -1.69 -7.45
C PHE A 64 -2.99 -2.41 -7.02
N VAL A 65 -1.87 -1.99 -7.59
CA VAL A 65 -0.50 -2.34 -7.21
C VAL A 65 0.26 -1.03 -7.06
N ASP A 66 0.97 -0.86 -5.95
CA ASP A 66 1.82 0.31 -5.72
C ASP A 66 3.20 0.07 -6.34
N ASP A 67 3.52 0.78 -7.41
CA ASP A 67 4.81 0.63 -8.10
C ASP A 67 6.00 1.12 -7.27
N GLN A 68 5.76 1.98 -6.26
CA GLN A 68 6.81 2.41 -5.31
C GLN A 68 7.00 1.40 -4.18
N PHE A 69 6.04 0.51 -3.96
CA PHE A 69 6.10 -0.55 -2.95
C PHE A 69 5.52 -1.87 -3.49
N PRO A 70 6.17 -2.48 -4.50
CA PRO A 70 5.64 -3.65 -5.18
C PRO A 70 5.68 -4.91 -4.29
N PRO A 71 4.86 -5.93 -4.55
CA PRO A 71 4.82 -7.18 -3.78
C PRO A 71 6.00 -8.10 -4.12
N ILE A 72 7.21 -7.66 -3.77
CA ILE A 72 8.49 -8.36 -3.99
C ILE A 72 9.37 -8.28 -2.75
N ASP A 73 10.40 -9.12 -2.66
CA ASP A 73 11.27 -9.24 -1.49
C ASP A 73 11.95 -7.91 -1.11
N ARG A 74 12.26 -7.05 -2.09
CA ARG A 74 12.80 -5.71 -1.84
C ARG A 74 11.91 -4.88 -0.92
N SER A 75 10.58 -4.99 -1.04
CA SER A 75 9.63 -4.23 -0.22
C SER A 75 9.53 -4.78 1.20
N ILE A 76 9.97 -6.02 1.44
CA ILE A 76 10.05 -6.61 2.78
C ILE A 76 11.28 -6.05 3.53
N GLY A 77 12.38 -5.80 2.80
CA GLY A 77 13.64 -5.32 3.35
C GLY A 77 14.61 -6.45 3.67
N GLN A 78 15.68 -6.14 4.40
CA GLN A 78 16.61 -7.16 4.91
C GLN A 78 15.95 -7.91 6.05
N MET A 79 15.82 -9.24 5.91
CA MET A 79 15.16 -10.09 6.88
C MET A 79 16.11 -11.22 7.30
N ASP A 80 17.05 -10.90 8.18
CA ASP A 80 18.13 -11.80 8.62
C ASP A 80 17.63 -13.12 9.25
N SER A 81 16.34 -13.22 9.58
CA SER A 81 15.72 -14.35 10.28
C SER A 81 14.74 -15.18 9.44
N LEU A 82 14.43 -14.78 8.19
CA LEU A 82 13.42 -15.45 7.36
C LEU A 82 13.96 -16.26 6.19
N ASP A 83 15.28 -16.38 6.06
CA ASP A 83 16.00 -16.95 4.90
C ASP A 83 15.52 -18.34 4.42
N ASN A 84 14.75 -19.07 5.22
CA ASN A 84 14.21 -20.39 4.86
C ASN A 84 12.71 -20.43 4.49
N HIS A 85 11.98 -19.31 4.55
CA HIS A 85 10.54 -19.29 4.26
C HIS A 85 10.23 -18.59 2.94
N ARG A 86 9.61 -19.31 2.00
CA ARG A 86 9.03 -18.72 0.79
C ARG A 86 7.82 -17.87 1.18
N LEU A 87 7.99 -16.55 1.15
CA LEU A 87 6.89 -15.61 1.36
C LEU A 87 6.04 -15.49 0.09
N THR A 88 4.73 -15.34 0.28
CA THR A 88 3.78 -15.11 -0.81
C THR A 88 2.91 -13.93 -0.45
N TRP A 89 2.88 -12.93 -1.32
CA TRP A 89 2.02 -11.77 -1.16
C TRP A 89 0.58 -12.15 -1.51
N LEU A 90 -0.33 -11.96 -0.55
CA LEU A 90 -1.76 -12.25 -0.69
C LEU A 90 -2.57 -11.00 -0.38
N ARG A 91 -3.64 -10.77 -1.14
CA ARG A 91 -4.69 -9.80 -0.80
C ARG A 91 -5.57 -10.37 0.30
N ILE A 92 -6.24 -9.50 1.06
CA ILE A 92 -7.19 -9.90 2.13
C ILE A 92 -8.19 -10.97 1.63
N CYS A 93 -8.76 -10.80 0.44
CA CYS A 93 -9.70 -11.75 -0.16
C CYS A 93 -9.10 -13.11 -0.55
N GLN A 94 -7.78 -13.25 -0.57
CA GLN A 94 -7.06 -14.49 -0.87
C GLN A 94 -6.59 -15.22 0.40
N ILE A 95 -6.63 -14.56 1.56
CA ILE A 95 -6.23 -15.15 2.84
C ILE A 95 -7.31 -16.14 3.30
N THR A 96 -6.90 -17.37 3.60
CA THR A 96 -7.78 -18.38 4.20
C THR A 96 -7.42 -18.57 5.67
N PRO A 97 -8.36 -18.37 6.61
CA PRO A 97 -8.13 -18.64 8.02
C PRO A 97 -7.67 -20.08 8.26
N SER A 98 -6.70 -20.23 9.18
CA SER A 98 -6.18 -21.54 9.58
C SER A 98 -7.26 -22.37 10.27
N LEU A 99 -8.08 -21.76 11.12
CA LEU A 99 -9.17 -22.41 11.82
C LEU A 99 -10.40 -22.58 10.92
N HIS A 100 -10.97 -23.78 10.89
CA HIS A 100 -12.09 -24.10 10.01
C HIS A 100 -13.37 -23.29 10.31
N SER A 101 -13.63 -22.98 11.59
CA SER A 101 -14.78 -22.15 12.01
C SER A 101 -14.73 -20.76 11.38
N ASP A 102 -13.53 -20.22 11.20
CA ASP A 102 -13.31 -18.83 10.83
C ASP A 102 -13.42 -18.61 9.33
N ARG A 103 -13.34 -19.69 8.54
CA ARG A 103 -13.48 -19.63 7.07
C ARG A 103 -14.85 -19.15 6.59
N ARG A 104 -15.85 -19.15 7.46
CA ARG A 104 -17.20 -18.63 7.17
C ARG A 104 -17.36 -17.15 7.56
N LEU A 105 -16.38 -16.56 8.22
CA LEU A 105 -16.42 -15.17 8.64
C LEU A 105 -16.11 -14.26 7.45
N ASN A 106 -16.83 -13.14 7.36
CA ASN A 106 -16.54 -12.09 6.41
C ASN A 106 -15.48 -11.15 6.99
N TRP A 107 -14.51 -10.76 6.16
CA TRP A 107 -13.62 -9.65 6.48
C TRP A 107 -14.43 -8.40 6.83
N SER A 108 -14.09 -7.77 7.95
CA SER A 108 -14.83 -6.65 8.51
C SER A 108 -13.86 -5.57 9.01
N VAL A 109 -14.27 -4.31 8.95
CA VAL A 109 -13.51 -3.17 9.48
C VAL A 109 -14.20 -2.67 10.74
N TYR A 110 -13.44 -2.53 11.82
CA TYR A 110 -13.92 -2.01 13.09
C TYR A 110 -13.58 -0.52 13.21
N SER A 111 -14.56 0.29 13.62
CA SER A 111 -14.37 1.74 13.84
C SER A 111 -13.76 2.08 15.20
N SER A 112 -13.64 1.08 16.09
CA SER A 112 -13.04 1.22 17.41
C SER A 112 -12.18 -0.02 17.69
N PRO A 113 -10.97 -0.08 17.11
CA PRO A 113 -10.06 -1.21 17.31
C PRO A 113 -9.61 -1.27 18.78
N LYS A 114 -9.57 -2.47 19.33
CA LYS A 114 -9.04 -2.76 20.67
C LYS A 114 -7.61 -3.28 20.55
N PRO A 115 -6.79 -3.13 21.62
CA PRO A 115 -5.45 -3.73 21.64
C PRO A 115 -5.46 -5.25 21.37
N SER A 116 -6.52 -5.95 21.76
CA SER A 116 -6.71 -7.39 21.50
C SER A 116 -6.87 -7.76 20.02
N ASP A 117 -7.13 -6.79 19.15
CA ASP A 117 -7.37 -7.01 17.73
C ASP A 117 -6.06 -7.12 16.92
N ILE A 118 -4.91 -6.83 17.55
CA ILE A 118 -3.60 -6.80 16.92
C ILE A 118 -2.69 -7.83 17.61
N GLN A 119 -2.05 -8.68 16.81
CA GLN A 119 -1.03 -9.62 17.28
C GLN A 119 0.22 -9.49 16.42
N GLN A 120 1.38 -9.38 17.07
CA GLN A 120 2.66 -9.24 16.40
C GLN A 120 3.04 -10.49 15.59
N GLY A 121 3.55 -10.27 14.37
CA GLY A 121 4.21 -11.29 13.55
C GLY A 121 5.72 -11.40 13.81
N ALA A 122 6.46 -12.03 12.89
CA ALA A 122 7.89 -12.31 13.04
C ALA A 122 8.82 -11.14 12.61
N LEU A 123 8.54 -9.90 13.01
CA LEU A 123 9.26 -8.69 12.52
C LEU A 123 10.02 -7.91 13.62
N GLY A 124 9.75 -8.13 14.91
CA GLY A 124 10.49 -7.49 16.00
C GLY A 124 10.24 -5.98 16.17
N ASP A 125 9.18 -5.47 15.57
CA ASP A 125 8.71 -4.08 15.53
C ASP A 125 7.66 -3.77 16.61
N CYS A 126 7.79 -4.36 17.81
CA CYS A 126 6.78 -4.24 18.87
C CYS A 126 6.50 -2.78 19.28
N TRP A 127 7.49 -1.90 19.11
CA TRP A 127 7.39 -0.47 19.37
C TRP A 127 6.37 0.26 18.49
N LEU A 128 6.00 -0.30 17.33
CA LEU A 128 4.96 0.26 16.46
C LEU A 128 3.55 -0.05 16.98
N MET A 129 3.41 -1.11 17.78
CA MET A 129 2.13 -1.62 18.30
C MET A 129 1.94 -1.36 19.81
N ALA A 130 2.91 -0.73 20.46
CA ALA A 130 2.94 -0.49 21.90
C ALA A 130 1.93 0.58 22.36
#